data_AF-A0A7S0MB30-F1
#
_entry.id   AF-A0A7S0MB30-F1
#
_cell.length_a   1.000
_cell.length_b   1.000
_cell.length_c   1.000
_cell.angle_alpha   90.00
_cell.angle_beta   90.00
_cell.angle_gamma   90.00
#
_symmetry.space_group_name_H-M   'P 1'
#
loop_
_entity.id
_entity.type
_entity.pdbx_description
1 polymer ?
#
loop_
_entity_poly.entity_id
_entity_poly.type
_entity_poly.pdbx_seq_one_letter_code
_entity_poly.pdbx_strand_id
1 'polypeptide(L)'
;MLLRAIPLACSVVRSAHRSRQFQLTRARFLSYTREDVEKMAVAISKGNRFQLSKAITLIESTRDYSRSQGQEVLDRLLAIKSEGGNTVAGFRMGISGPPGVGKSTFIESLGMDWIKMGHKVAVIAVDPSSHLSGGAILGDKTRMSALSMHPEAFVRPCPSGCVLGGLAEHTDEVVQLMEAAGYGVILVETVGVGQSE
;
A
#
# COMPACT_ATOMS: atom_id res chain seq x y z
N MET A 1 -77.86 -13.68 -25.46
CA MET A 1 -76.47 -13.78 -25.95
C MET A 1 -75.58 -13.75 -24.70
N LEU A 2 -75.35 -14.92 -24.09
CA LEU A 2 -74.03 -15.59 -23.94
C LEU A 2 -72.96 -14.69 -23.27
N LEU A 3 -72.17 -15.05 -22.25
CA LEU A 3 -71.97 -16.26 -21.43
C LEU A 3 -70.98 -15.87 -20.27
N ARG A 4 -70.88 -16.73 -19.25
CA ARG A 4 -69.99 -16.67 -18.06
C ARG A 4 -68.48 -16.84 -18.34
N ALA A 5 -67.62 -16.40 -17.39
CA ALA A 5 -66.38 -17.04 -16.83
C ALA A 5 -65.62 -16.00 -15.95
N ILE A 6 -65.28 -16.14 -14.66
CA ILE A 6 -64.41 -17.07 -13.88
C ILE A 6 -62.93 -17.11 -14.35
N PRO A 7 -61.93 -16.97 -13.43
CA PRO A 7 -60.54 -16.59 -13.73
C PRO A 7 -59.63 -17.80 -14.00
N LEU A 8 -58.50 -17.56 -14.69
CA LEU A 8 -57.43 -18.56 -14.86
C LEU A 8 -56.04 -17.91 -14.76
N ALA A 9 -55.23 -18.48 -13.87
CA ALA A 9 -53.77 -18.46 -13.92
C ALA A 9 -53.27 -19.48 -14.97
N CYS A 10 -52.18 -19.16 -15.67
CA CYS A 10 -51.16 -20.10 -16.20
C CYS A 10 -50.14 -19.28 -17.02
N SER A 11 -48.90 -19.11 -16.56
CA SER A 11 -47.74 -19.99 -16.73
C SER A 11 -46.87 -19.52 -17.92
N VAL A 12 -45.68 -18.97 -17.64
CA VAL A 12 -44.38 -19.68 -17.66
C VAL A 12 -43.81 -19.79 -19.10
N VAL A 13 -42.64 -19.16 -19.27
CA VAL A 13 -41.55 -19.44 -20.22
C VAL A 13 -41.23 -18.37 -21.30
N ARG A 14 -39.94 -17.98 -21.26
CA ARG A 14 -39.05 -17.41 -22.31
C ARG A 14 -39.12 -15.91 -22.61
N SER A 15 -38.14 -15.19 -22.05
CA SER A 15 -37.05 -14.63 -22.86
C SER A 15 -35.88 -14.23 -21.95
N ALA A 16 -35.07 -15.24 -21.62
CA ALA A 16 -33.74 -15.05 -21.08
C ALA A 16 -32.79 -14.79 -22.24
N HIS A 17 -32.48 -13.53 -22.57
CA HIS A 17 -31.26 -13.22 -23.34
C HIS A 17 -30.83 -11.74 -23.45
N ARG A 18 -31.19 -10.85 -22.51
CA ARG A 18 -30.77 -9.43 -22.67
C ARG A 18 -30.45 -8.62 -21.41
N SER A 19 -30.26 -9.26 -20.27
CA SER A 19 -30.01 -8.57 -18.99
C SER A 19 -28.80 -9.07 -18.20
N ARG A 20 -27.94 -9.91 -18.80
CA ARG A 20 -26.72 -10.44 -18.15
C ARG A 20 -25.40 -9.78 -18.59
N GLN A 21 -25.42 -8.87 -19.56
CA GLN A 21 -24.17 -8.34 -20.15
C GLN A 21 -23.64 -7.05 -19.49
N PHE A 22 -24.39 -6.40 -18.59
CA PHE A 22 -24.09 -5.04 -18.13
C PHE A 22 -23.83 -4.87 -16.61
N GLN A 23 -23.58 -5.96 -15.87
CA GLN A 23 -23.28 -5.92 -14.43
C GLN A 23 -21.91 -6.51 -14.04
N LEU A 24 -21.00 -6.75 -14.99
CA LEU A 24 -19.74 -7.49 -14.75
C LEU A 24 -18.46 -6.62 -14.67
N THR A 25 -18.53 -5.33 -14.34
CA THR A 25 -17.36 -4.43 -14.42
C THR A 25 -17.07 -3.56 -13.18
N ARG A 26 -17.42 -4.00 -11.96
CA ARG A 26 -16.92 -3.33 -10.73
C ARG A 26 -16.55 -4.35 -9.64
N ALA A 27 -15.30 -4.27 -9.20
CA ALA A 27 -14.62 -5.04 -8.15
C ALA A 27 -14.30 -6.51 -8.49
N ARG A 28 -13.19 -6.71 -9.21
CA ARG A 28 -12.44 -7.97 -9.18
C ARG A 28 -11.97 -8.17 -7.73
N PHE A 29 -12.64 -9.06 -7.01
CA PHE A 29 -12.36 -9.40 -5.62
C PHE A 29 -10.97 -10.05 -5.56
N LEU A 30 -9.95 -9.32 -5.10
CA LEU A 30 -8.61 -9.89 -4.88
C LEU A 30 -8.62 -10.62 -3.52
N SER A 31 -9.28 -11.78 -3.46
CA SER A 31 -9.02 -12.71 -2.36
C SER A 31 -7.77 -13.51 -2.73
N TYR A 32 -6.63 -13.15 -2.12
CA TYR A 32 -5.41 -13.93 -2.27
C TYR A 32 -5.58 -15.29 -1.59
N THR A 33 -5.24 -16.38 -2.27
CA THR A 33 -5.17 -17.69 -1.61
C THR A 33 -3.94 -17.75 -0.69
N ARG A 34 -3.87 -18.74 0.20
CA ARG A 34 -2.64 -18.98 0.99
C ARG A 34 -1.41 -19.18 0.11
N GLU A 35 -1.59 -19.83 -1.04
CA GLU A 35 -0.52 -20.02 -2.02
C GLU A 35 -0.08 -18.69 -2.64
N ASP A 36 -1.01 -17.77 -2.89
CA ASP A 36 -0.67 -16.44 -3.42
C ASP A 36 0.09 -15.59 -2.39
N VAL A 37 -0.31 -15.66 -1.11
CA VAL A 37 0.38 -14.98 -0.01
C VAL A 37 1.82 -15.49 0.11
N GLU A 38 2.03 -16.80 0.06
CA GLU A 38 3.36 -17.41 0.07
C GLU A 38 4.21 -16.97 -1.13
N LYS A 39 3.64 -17.03 -2.34
CA LYS A 39 4.31 -16.55 -3.56
C LYS A 39 4.67 -15.07 -3.47
N MET A 40 3.82 -14.25 -2.84
CA MET A 40 4.08 -12.83 -2.62
C MET A 40 5.28 -12.64 -1.69
N ALA A 41 5.31 -13.31 -0.54
CA ALA A 41 6.43 -13.24 0.41
C ALA A 41 7.76 -13.67 -0.22
N VAL A 42 7.77 -14.81 -0.94
CA VAL A 42 8.96 -15.30 -1.66
C VAL A 42 9.41 -14.34 -2.76
N ALA A 43 8.48 -13.69 -3.46
CA ALA A 43 8.83 -12.70 -4.46
C ALA A 43 9.45 -11.44 -3.82
N ILE A 44 8.91 -10.99 -2.68
CA ILE A 44 9.43 -9.83 -1.95
C ILE A 44 10.83 -10.12 -1.40
N SER A 45 11.07 -11.32 -0.84
CA SER A 45 12.40 -11.70 -0.34
C SER A 45 13.48 -11.70 -1.42
N LYS A 46 13.09 -11.87 -2.68
CA LYS A 46 13.93 -11.77 -3.88
C LYS A 46 13.99 -10.36 -4.49
N GLY A 47 13.44 -9.35 -3.82
CA GLY A 47 13.49 -7.95 -4.25
C GLY A 47 12.39 -7.52 -5.23
N ASN A 48 11.28 -8.27 -5.35
CA ASN A 48 10.19 -7.88 -6.25
C ASN A 48 9.42 -6.66 -5.72
N ARG A 49 9.78 -5.48 -6.25
CA ARG A 49 9.17 -4.18 -5.89
C ARG A 49 7.66 -4.11 -6.14
N PHE A 50 7.15 -4.79 -7.16
CA PHE A 50 5.72 -4.78 -7.46
C PHE A 50 4.91 -5.55 -6.42
N GLN A 51 5.41 -6.71 -5.98
CA GLN A 51 4.78 -7.48 -4.91
C GLN A 51 4.89 -6.75 -3.57
N LEU A 52 5.99 -6.05 -3.31
CA LEU A 52 6.13 -5.18 -2.15
C LEU A 52 5.05 -4.10 -2.10
N SER A 53 4.83 -3.37 -3.21
CA SER A 53 3.75 -2.37 -3.30
C SER A 53 2.35 -2.97 -3.03
N LYS A 54 2.10 -4.20 -3.50
CA LYS A 54 0.84 -4.90 -3.24
C LYS A 54 0.68 -5.29 -1.78
N ALA A 55 1.73 -5.79 -1.15
CA ALA A 55 1.71 -6.13 0.27
C ALA A 55 1.44 -4.89 1.14
N ILE A 56 2.07 -3.75 0.83
CA ILE A 56 1.76 -2.47 1.49
C ILE A 56 0.29 -2.09 1.31
N THR A 57 -0.26 -2.26 0.11
CA THR A 57 -1.67 -1.99 -0.16
C THR A 57 -2.61 -2.90 0.64
N LEU A 58 -2.20 -4.15 0.90
CA LEU A 58 -2.95 -5.08 1.76
C LEU A 58 -2.90 -4.62 3.23
N ILE A 59 -1.73 -4.26 3.74
CA ILE A 59 -1.53 -3.74 5.10
C ILE A 59 -2.35 -2.47 5.33
N GLU A 60 -2.33 -1.53 4.40
CA GLU A 60 -3.06 -0.24 4.49
C GLU A 60 -4.57 -0.37 4.21
N SER A 61 -5.07 -1.58 3.93
CA SER A 61 -6.47 -1.77 3.57
C SER A 61 -7.39 -1.58 4.77
N THR A 62 -8.48 -0.84 4.58
CA THR A 62 -9.58 -0.74 5.57
C THR A 62 -10.40 -2.02 5.71
N ARG A 63 -10.17 -3.03 4.85
CA ARG A 63 -10.88 -4.31 4.88
C ARG A 63 -10.09 -5.31 5.72
N ASP A 64 -10.71 -5.80 6.80
CA ASP A 64 -10.08 -6.76 7.72
C ASP A 64 -9.46 -7.97 7.01
N TYR A 65 -10.16 -8.54 6.04
CA TYR A 65 -9.66 -9.69 5.29
C TYR A 65 -8.41 -9.39 4.46
N SER A 66 -8.32 -8.19 3.86
CA SER A 66 -7.13 -7.79 3.11
C SER A 66 -5.97 -7.46 4.05
N ARG A 67 -6.27 -6.80 5.16
CA ARG A 67 -5.29 -6.50 6.22
C ARG A 67 -4.70 -7.77 6.83
N SER A 68 -5.52 -8.78 7.12
CA SER A 68 -5.04 -10.08 7.62
C SER A 68 -4.12 -10.78 6.63
N GLN A 69 -4.39 -10.65 5.32
CA GLN A 69 -3.49 -11.17 4.28
C GLN A 69 -2.17 -10.39 4.22
N GLY A 70 -2.21 -9.07 4.37
CA GLY A 70 -1.00 -8.24 4.47
C GLY A 70 -0.12 -8.64 5.66
N GLN A 71 -0.74 -8.88 6.82
CA GLN A 71 -0.04 -9.37 8.01
C GLN A 71 0.58 -10.76 7.76
N GLU A 72 -0.17 -11.68 7.13
CA GLU A 72 0.35 -13.01 6.81
C GLU A 72 1.57 -12.95 5.85
N VAL A 73 1.59 -12.00 4.91
CA VAL A 73 2.78 -11.75 4.07
C VAL A 73 3.97 -11.30 4.92
N LEU A 74 3.77 -10.37 5.85
CA LEU A 74 4.82 -9.86 6.73
C LEU A 74 5.41 -10.98 7.60
N ASP A 75 4.54 -11.76 8.26
CA ASP A 75 4.96 -12.87 9.14
C ASP A 75 5.80 -13.90 8.38
N ARG A 76 5.37 -14.29 7.17
CA ARG A 76 6.13 -15.20 6.30
C ARG A 76 7.47 -14.61 5.86
N LEU A 77 7.51 -13.33 5.53
CA LEU A 77 8.74 -12.67 5.12
C LEU A 77 9.76 -12.60 6.26
N LEU A 78 9.31 -12.32 7.49
CA LEU A 78 10.13 -12.35 8.69
C LEU A 78 10.66 -13.77 8.99
N ALA A 79 9.83 -14.80 8.81
CA ALA A 79 10.26 -16.20 8.95
C ALA A 79 11.37 -16.54 7.94
N ILE A 80 11.19 -16.22 6.66
CA ILE A 80 12.18 -16.42 5.59
C ILE A 80 13.52 -15.74 5.94
N LYS A 81 13.49 -14.52 6.48
CA LYS A 81 14.70 -13.79 6.86
C LYS A 81 15.41 -14.37 8.08
N SER A 82 14.63 -14.80 9.07
CA SER A 82 15.14 -15.41 10.31
C SER A 82 15.82 -16.75 10.04
N GLU A 83 15.24 -17.59 9.18
CA GLU A 83 15.86 -18.86 8.74
C GLU A 83 17.20 -18.64 8.02
N GLY A 84 17.34 -17.51 7.31
CA GLY A 84 18.57 -17.12 6.65
C GLY A 84 19.65 -16.50 7.56
N GLY A 85 19.42 -16.43 8.87
CA GLY A 85 20.36 -15.85 9.85
C GLY A 85 20.57 -14.33 9.73
N ASN A 86 19.71 -13.64 8.97
CA ASN A 86 19.82 -12.20 8.76
C ASN A 86 18.92 -11.47 9.77
N THR A 87 19.50 -10.63 10.60
CA THR A 87 18.74 -9.70 11.43
C THR A 87 18.01 -8.69 10.54
N VAL A 88 16.69 -8.63 10.72
CA VAL A 88 15.81 -7.65 10.06
C VAL A 88 15.86 -6.36 10.90
N ALA A 89 16.99 -5.66 10.86
CA ALA A 89 17.14 -4.38 11.54
C ALA A 89 17.64 -3.34 10.54
N GLY A 90 16.78 -2.37 10.22
CA GLY A 90 17.12 -1.21 9.42
C GLY A 90 17.45 0.00 10.29
N PHE A 91 18.22 0.94 9.75
CA PHE A 91 18.32 2.28 10.30
C PHE A 91 17.02 3.04 9.99
N ARG A 92 16.30 3.47 11.01
CA ARG A 92 15.03 4.23 10.87
C ARG A 92 15.26 5.69 11.28
N MET A 93 14.89 6.64 10.44
CA MET A 93 15.00 8.08 10.73
C MET A 93 13.70 8.81 10.37
N GLY A 94 13.13 9.50 11.35
CA GLY A 94 12.01 10.43 11.16
C GLY A 94 12.50 11.83 10.83
N ILE A 95 11.87 12.48 9.85
CA ILE A 95 12.19 13.85 9.41
C ILE A 95 10.91 14.67 9.45
N SER A 96 10.93 15.74 10.25
CA SER A 96 9.82 16.67 10.42
C SER A 96 10.32 18.12 10.33
N GLY A 97 9.40 19.06 10.12
CA GLY A 97 9.72 20.47 9.94
C GLY A 97 8.70 21.20 9.08
N PRO A 98 8.62 22.54 9.17
CA PRO A 98 7.56 23.32 8.55
C PRO A 98 7.45 23.10 7.03
N PRO A 99 6.27 23.35 6.42
CA PRO A 99 6.13 23.32 4.97
C PRO A 99 7.16 24.23 4.29
N GLY A 100 7.77 23.78 3.20
CA GLY A 100 8.73 24.59 2.43
C GLY A 100 10.15 24.67 2.97
N VAL A 101 10.48 24.09 4.14
CA VAL A 101 11.86 24.08 4.69
C VAL A 101 12.87 23.24 3.90
N GLY A 102 12.41 22.51 2.87
CA GLY A 102 13.27 21.68 2.03
C GLY A 102 13.45 20.23 2.50
N LYS A 103 12.54 19.69 3.33
CA LYS A 103 12.58 18.29 3.80
C LYS A 103 12.75 17.28 2.66
N SER A 104 11.89 17.32 1.65
CA SER A 104 11.94 16.37 0.53
C SER A 104 13.24 16.52 -0.28
N THR A 105 13.78 17.73 -0.42
CA THR A 105 15.10 17.96 -1.06
C THR A 105 16.24 17.36 -0.23
N PHE A 106 16.18 17.53 1.09
CA PHE A 106 17.14 16.92 2.01
C PHE A 106 17.08 15.39 1.96
N ILE A 107 15.88 14.81 1.97
CA ILE A 107 15.64 13.37 1.86
C ILE A 107 16.18 12.82 0.54
N GLU A 108 15.94 13.50 -0.58
CA GLU A 108 16.48 13.09 -1.88
C GLU A 108 18.00 13.04 -1.86
N SER A 109 18.66 14.12 -1.41
CA SER A 109 20.13 14.17 -1.35
C SER A 109 20.70 13.11 -0.42
N LEU A 110 20.17 13.01 0.81
CA LEU A 110 20.62 12.04 1.82
C LEU A 110 20.42 10.59 1.35
N GLY A 111 19.26 10.30 0.77
CA GLY A 111 18.95 8.98 0.24
C GLY A 111 19.89 8.58 -0.90
N MET A 112 20.19 9.50 -1.82
CA MET A 112 21.14 9.26 -2.90
C MET A 112 22.56 9.01 -2.38
N ASP A 113 22.97 9.69 -1.31
CA ASP A 113 24.29 9.46 -0.71
C ASP A 113 24.41 8.09 -0.02
N TRP A 114 23.38 7.64 0.69
CA TRP A 114 23.36 6.28 1.23
C TRP A 114 23.34 5.20 0.15
N ILE A 115 22.66 5.45 -0.96
CA ILE A 115 22.69 4.55 -2.12
C ILE A 115 24.10 4.45 -2.69
N LYS A 116 24.84 5.57 -2.81
CA LYS A 116 26.25 5.55 -3.23
C LYS A 116 27.13 4.74 -2.28
N MET A 117 26.77 4.68 -1.00
CA MET A 117 27.45 3.85 0.01
C MET A 117 27.02 2.37 -0.02
N GLY A 118 26.12 1.98 -0.93
CA GLY A 118 25.67 0.60 -1.12
C GLY A 118 24.42 0.22 -0.32
N HIS A 119 23.72 1.19 0.29
CA HIS A 119 22.48 0.92 1.02
C HIS A 119 21.25 0.95 0.12
N LYS A 120 20.28 0.06 0.42
CA LYS A 120 18.90 0.16 -0.07
C LYS A 120 18.11 1.10 0.82
N VAL A 121 17.47 2.10 0.22
CA VAL A 121 16.77 3.18 0.93
C VAL A 121 15.26 3.11 0.67
N ALA A 122 14.45 3.08 1.71
CA ALA A 122 13.01 3.28 1.61
C ALA A 122 12.64 4.66 2.16
N VAL A 123 11.68 5.33 1.51
CA VAL A 123 11.11 6.60 1.97
C VAL A 123 9.60 6.41 2.11
N ILE A 124 9.08 6.68 3.30
CA ILE A 124 7.65 6.74 3.60
C ILE A 124 7.31 8.21 3.80
N ALA A 125 6.59 8.81 2.85
CA ALA A 125 6.19 10.20 2.89
C ALA A 125 4.74 10.32 3.39
N VAL A 126 4.54 10.89 4.58
CA VAL A 126 3.24 11.03 5.25
C VAL A 126 2.74 12.47 5.11
N ASP A 127 1.66 12.67 4.36
CA ASP A 127 1.05 13.98 4.09
C ASP A 127 -0.45 14.02 4.51
N PRO A 128 -0.91 14.91 5.42
CA PRO A 128 -2.28 15.05 5.90
C PRO A 128 -3.20 15.64 4.83
N SER A 129 -2.64 16.37 3.85
CA SER A 129 -3.43 16.94 2.76
C SER A 129 -3.98 15.87 1.81
N SER A 130 -3.45 14.64 1.88
CA SER A 130 -3.85 13.50 1.06
C SER A 130 -5.32 13.07 1.21
N HIS A 131 -5.99 13.49 2.28
CA HIS A 131 -7.43 13.27 2.46
C HIS A 131 -8.32 14.20 1.65
N LEU A 132 -7.93 15.46 1.41
CA LEU A 132 -8.76 16.42 0.67
C LEU A 132 -8.78 16.14 -0.84
N SER A 133 -7.74 15.51 -1.40
CA SER A 133 -7.61 15.23 -2.84
C SER A 133 -7.91 13.79 -3.25
N GLY A 134 -8.20 12.89 -2.30
CA GLY A 134 -8.46 11.48 -2.58
C GLY A 134 -7.22 10.66 -2.99
N GLY A 135 -6.01 11.13 -2.68
CA GLY A 135 -4.80 10.32 -2.79
C GLY A 135 -3.50 11.11 -2.87
N ALA A 136 -2.48 10.65 -2.13
CA ALA A 136 -1.09 11.14 -2.12
C ALA A 136 -0.31 10.84 -3.44
N ILE A 137 -0.98 10.78 -4.58
CA ILE A 137 -0.47 10.03 -5.75
C ILE A 137 0.73 10.71 -6.44
N LEU A 138 0.83 12.05 -6.46
CA LEU A 138 1.84 12.75 -7.30
C LEU A 138 2.73 13.79 -6.60
N GLY A 139 2.33 14.33 -5.44
CA GLY A 139 2.99 15.50 -4.84
C GLY A 139 4.44 15.27 -4.41
N ASP A 140 4.70 14.14 -3.78
CA ASP A 140 6.04 13.86 -3.21
C ASP A 140 6.98 13.18 -4.21
N LYS A 141 6.46 12.33 -5.10
CA LYS A 141 7.25 11.69 -6.16
C LYS A 141 7.79 12.69 -7.19
N THR A 142 7.09 13.82 -7.40
CA THR A 142 7.56 14.88 -8.30
C THR A 142 8.65 15.75 -7.66
N ARG A 143 8.73 15.80 -6.32
CA ARG A 143 9.76 16.53 -5.57
C ARG A 143 11.05 15.73 -5.36
N MET A 144 10.95 14.40 -5.28
CA MET A 144 12.09 13.47 -5.14
C MET A 144 12.28 12.65 -6.42
N SER A 145 12.52 13.32 -7.55
CA SER A 145 12.58 12.71 -8.88
C SER A 145 13.71 11.67 -9.03
N ALA A 146 14.92 11.98 -8.58
CA ALA A 146 16.08 11.11 -8.74
C ALA A 146 15.95 9.88 -7.84
N LEU A 147 15.57 10.10 -6.58
CA LEU A 147 15.40 9.02 -5.61
C LEU A 147 14.23 8.10 -6.00
N SER A 148 13.11 8.65 -6.48
CA SER A 148 11.95 7.84 -6.89
C SER A 148 12.21 6.93 -8.09
N MET A 149 13.19 7.26 -8.94
CA MET A 149 13.58 6.47 -10.12
C MET A 149 14.72 5.48 -9.83
N HIS A 150 15.41 5.61 -8.70
CA HIS A 150 16.57 4.78 -8.42
C HIS A 150 16.17 3.33 -8.08
N PRO A 151 16.82 2.30 -8.68
CA PRO A 151 16.45 0.89 -8.47
C PRO A 151 16.65 0.41 -7.01
N GLU A 152 17.59 1.02 -6.29
CA GLU A 152 17.87 0.74 -4.87
C GLU A 152 17.01 1.58 -3.89
N ALA A 153 16.12 2.43 -4.41
CA ALA A 153 15.27 3.30 -3.62
C ALA A 153 13.79 2.96 -3.76
N PHE A 154 13.01 2.96 -2.68
CA PHE A 154 11.56 2.78 -2.73
C PHE A 154 10.83 3.94 -2.06
N VAL A 155 10.15 4.77 -2.86
CA VAL A 155 9.40 5.93 -2.36
C VAL A 155 7.89 5.62 -2.33
N ARG A 156 7.32 5.59 -1.13
CA ARG A 156 5.91 5.36 -0.85
C ARG A 156 5.27 6.61 -0.25
N PRO A 157 4.38 7.30 -0.99
CA PRO A 157 3.45 8.24 -0.39
C PRO A 157 2.44 7.46 0.44
N CYS A 158 2.28 7.77 1.72
CA CYS A 158 1.29 7.14 2.59
C CYS A 158 0.15 8.14 2.87
N PRO A 159 -1.12 7.74 2.71
CA PRO A 159 -2.21 8.59 3.17
C PRO A 159 -2.10 8.73 4.69
N SER A 160 -2.24 9.94 5.21
CA SER A 160 -2.29 10.12 6.67
C SER A 160 -3.58 9.52 7.17
N GLY A 161 -3.57 8.30 7.69
CA GLY A 161 -4.74 7.78 8.41
C GLY A 161 -5.06 8.70 9.60
N CYS A 162 -6.34 8.92 9.89
CA CYS A 162 -6.89 9.80 10.94
C CYS A 162 -6.39 9.50 12.37
N VAL A 163 -5.10 9.66 12.65
CA VAL A 163 -4.54 9.55 14.00
C VAL A 163 -3.78 10.84 14.30
N LEU A 164 -4.25 11.56 15.31
CA LEU A 164 -3.55 12.68 15.94
C LEU A 164 -2.17 12.18 16.42
N GLY A 165 -1.10 12.62 15.76
CA GLY A 165 0.26 12.15 16.03
C GLY A 165 1.21 12.18 14.82
N GLY A 166 0.69 12.36 13.61
CA GLY A 166 1.52 12.58 12.41
C GLY A 166 2.09 11.33 11.75
N LEU A 167 1.73 10.13 12.23
CA LEU A 167 2.05 8.82 11.63
C LEU A 167 0.75 8.06 11.37
N ALA A 168 0.62 7.45 10.19
CA ALA A 168 -0.54 6.64 9.85
C ALA A 168 -0.58 5.36 10.70
N GLU A 169 -1.78 4.85 11.01
CA GLU A 169 -2.02 3.63 11.82
C GLU A 169 -1.13 2.44 11.42
N HIS A 170 -0.83 2.31 10.13
CA HIS A 170 -0.11 1.17 9.56
C HIS A 170 1.37 1.45 9.25
N THR A 171 1.91 2.57 9.72
CA THR A 171 3.28 2.97 9.36
C THR A 171 4.31 1.98 9.88
N ASP A 172 4.12 1.43 11.10
CA ASP A 172 5.09 0.51 11.68
C ASP A 172 5.13 -0.82 10.91
N GLU A 173 3.98 -1.36 10.53
CA GLU A 173 3.90 -2.59 9.72
C GLU A 173 4.51 -2.38 8.33
N VAL A 174 4.32 -1.21 7.72
CA VAL A 174 4.98 -0.85 6.47
C VAL A 174 6.50 -0.74 6.65
N VAL A 175 6.98 -0.14 7.74
CA VAL A 175 8.41 -0.07 8.07
C VAL A 175 8.98 -1.48 8.23
N GLN A 176 8.35 -2.35 9.02
CA GLN A 176 8.79 -3.74 9.21
C GLN A 176 8.83 -4.51 7.88
N LEU A 177 7.82 -4.30 7.02
CA LEU A 177 7.78 -4.91 5.69
C LEU A 177 8.95 -4.45 4.81
N MET A 178 9.35 -3.18 4.88
CA MET A 178 10.53 -2.66 4.14
C MET A 178 11.83 -3.28 4.65
N GLU A 179 12.01 -3.37 5.97
CA GLU A 179 13.20 -4.01 6.55
C GLU A 179 13.27 -5.48 6.10
N ALA A 180 12.14 -6.18 6.19
CA ALA A 180 12.02 -7.58 5.79
C ALA A 180 12.20 -7.76 4.28
N ALA A 181 11.92 -6.74 3.46
CA ALA A 181 12.24 -6.70 2.03
C ALA A 181 13.73 -6.39 1.74
N GLY A 182 14.53 -6.08 2.76
CA GLY A 182 15.97 -5.82 2.66
C GLY A 182 16.35 -4.35 2.46
N TYR A 183 15.47 -3.41 2.80
CA TYR A 183 15.83 -2.00 2.89
C TYR A 183 16.52 -1.75 4.23
N GLY A 184 17.82 -1.46 4.17
CA GLY A 184 18.64 -1.22 5.36
C GLY A 184 18.50 0.17 5.93
N VAL A 185 17.91 1.10 5.17
CA VAL A 185 17.67 2.46 5.61
C VAL A 185 16.23 2.87 5.29
N ILE A 186 15.51 3.38 6.28
CA ILE A 186 14.11 3.77 6.18
C ILE A 186 13.97 5.21 6.68
N LEU A 187 13.59 6.09 5.77
CA LEU A 187 13.27 7.48 6.05
C LEU A 187 11.76 7.64 6.14
N VAL A 188 11.30 8.29 7.20
CA VAL A 188 9.89 8.63 7.37
C VAL A 188 9.77 10.15 7.40
N GLU A 189 9.17 10.72 6.37
CA GLU A 189 8.84 12.14 6.32
C GLU A 189 7.45 12.36 6.90
N THR A 190 7.33 13.22 7.91
CA THR A 190 6.04 13.76 8.31
C THR A 190 5.90 15.18 7.79
N VAL A 191 4.67 15.63 7.64
CA VAL A 191 4.37 17.06 7.55
C VAL A 191 4.80 17.85 8.78
N GLY A 192 4.97 19.14 8.54
CA GLY A 192 5.39 20.09 9.55
C GLY A 192 4.39 20.26 10.69
N VAL A 193 4.95 20.46 11.87
CA VAL A 193 4.28 21.02 13.04
C VAL A 193 3.41 22.24 12.64
N GLY A 194 2.15 22.26 13.06
CA GLY A 194 1.21 23.38 12.81
C GLY A 194 0.26 23.23 11.61
N GLN A 195 0.06 22.01 11.06
CA GLN A 195 -1.00 21.73 10.08
C GLN A 195 -2.23 21.03 10.69
N SER A 196 -2.19 20.80 12.00
CA SER A 196 -3.26 20.15 12.80
C SER A 196 -3.95 21.12 13.76
N GLU A 197 -3.76 22.41 13.56
CA GLU A 197 -4.60 23.49 14.14
C GLU A 197 -5.53 24.05 13.06
#